data_AF-A0A9W7CT32-F1
#
_entry.id   AF-A0A9W7CT32-F1
#
_cell.length_a   1.000
_cell.length_b   1.000
_cell.length_c   1.000
_cell.angle_alpha   90.00
_cell.angle_beta   90.00
_cell.angle_gamma   90.00
#
_symmetry.space_group_name_H-M   'P 1'
#
loop_
_entity.id
_entity.type
_entity.pdbx_description
1 polymer ?
#
loop_
_entity_poly.entity_id
_entity_poly.type
_entity_poly.pdbx_seq_one_letter_code
_entity_poly.pdbx_strand_id
1 'polypeptide(L)'
;MVLIHEFRVPLHMTVDEFQLAQLYMVVNASEQLTGDGEGVEILVNEPYDNSDGHMGVSTVSGWVVPRNKGQYTRKHYYCKSKIPGFVSALYGAVGGLGGALGGRY
;
A
#
# COMPACT_ATOMS: atom_id res chain seq x y z
N MET A 1 -16.38 -14.84 -1.19
CA MET A 1 -15.44 -15.72 -1.89
C MET A 1 -14.13 -14.97 -2.01
N VAL A 2 -13.02 -15.53 -1.56
CA VAL A 2 -11.67 -14.91 -1.62
C VAL A 2 -10.88 -15.61 -2.72
N LEU A 3 -10.14 -14.85 -3.52
CA LEU A 3 -9.30 -15.36 -4.60
C LEU A 3 -7.83 -15.24 -4.20
N ILE A 4 -7.09 -16.34 -4.22
CA ILE A 4 -5.67 -16.38 -3.85
C ILE A 4 -4.87 -16.76 -5.09
N HIS A 5 -3.88 -15.94 -5.43
CA HIS A 5 -2.95 -16.16 -6.53
C HIS A 5 -1.50 -16.05 -6.04
N GLU A 6 -0.65 -16.97 -6.48
CA GLU A 6 0.78 -16.94 -6.22
C GLU A 6 1.52 -16.51 -7.50
N PHE A 7 2.30 -15.44 -7.42
CA PHE A 7 3.14 -14.96 -8.51
C PHE A 7 4.60 -15.31 -8.22
N ARG A 8 5.20 -16.17 -9.05
CA ARG A 8 6.62 -16.53 -8.97
C ARG A 8 7.40 -15.72 -10.00
N VAL A 9 8.27 -14.84 -9.54
CA VAL A 9 9.08 -13.94 -10.39
C VAL A 9 10.56 -14.32 -10.28
N PRO A 10 11.12 -15.11 -11.21
CA PRO A 10 12.54 -15.43 -11.21
C PRO A 10 13.35 -14.20 -11.60
N LEU A 11 14.39 -13.89 -10.82
CA LEU A 11 15.28 -12.75 -11.04
C LEU A 11 16.73 -13.24 -11.13
N HIS A 12 17.54 -12.55 -11.93
CA HIS A 12 18.97 -12.85 -12.12
C HIS A 12 19.85 -12.10 -11.11
N MET A 13 19.48 -12.13 -9.83
CA MET A 13 20.23 -11.51 -8.73
C MET A 13 20.15 -12.37 -7.47
N THR A 14 21.07 -12.16 -6.55
CA THR A 14 21.07 -12.84 -5.25
C THR A 14 19.98 -12.27 -4.33
N VAL A 15 19.65 -12.99 -3.26
CA VAL A 15 18.64 -12.56 -2.28
C VAL A 15 19.03 -11.26 -1.60
N ASP A 16 20.31 -11.10 -1.26
CA ASP A 16 20.83 -9.92 -0.58
C ASP A 16 20.80 -8.68 -1.49
N GLU A 17 21.16 -8.84 -2.77
CA GLU A 17 21.04 -7.78 -3.77
C GLU A 17 19.58 -7.38 -3.98
N PHE A 18 18.66 -8.36 -4.02
CA PHE A 18 17.25 -8.09 -4.18
C PHE A 18 16.69 -7.28 -3.01
N GLN A 19 17.11 -7.55 -1.77
CA GLN A 19 16.65 -6.81 -0.60
C GLN A 19 16.96 -5.31 -0.71
N LEU A 20 18.16 -4.94 -1.19
CA LEU A 20 18.54 -3.55 -1.43
C LEU A 20 17.86 -2.97 -2.67
N ALA A 21 17.85 -3.73 -3.77
CA ALA A 21 17.26 -3.30 -5.03
C ALA A 21 15.75 -3.05 -4.89
N GLN A 22 15.02 -3.87 -4.15
CA GLN A 22 13.59 -3.70 -3.92
C GLN A 22 13.28 -2.36 -3.24
N LEU A 23 14.05 -1.99 -2.22
CA LEU A 23 13.85 -0.72 -1.53
C LEU A 23 14.09 0.46 -2.47
N TYR A 24 15.16 0.41 -3.27
CA TYR A 24 15.45 1.42 -4.28
C TYR A 24 14.34 1.49 -5.35
N MET A 25 13.91 0.35 -5.89
CA MET A 25 12.85 0.28 -6.89
C MET A 25 11.53 0.85 -6.37
N VAL A 26 11.18 0.58 -5.12
CA VAL A 26 9.95 1.12 -4.51
C VAL A 26 10.02 2.64 -4.40
N VAL A 27 11.15 3.21 -3.98
CA VAL A 27 11.33 4.67 -3.88
C VAL A 27 11.27 5.30 -5.27
N ASN A 28 12.08 4.80 -6.21
CA ASN A 28 12.14 5.32 -7.58
C ASN A 28 10.78 5.22 -8.30
N ALA A 29 10.07 4.09 -8.17
CA ALA A 29 8.73 3.94 -8.75
C ALA A 29 7.71 4.86 -8.08
N SER A 30 7.81 5.07 -6.76
CA SER A 30 6.92 5.99 -6.05
C SER A 30 7.14 7.44 -6.51
N GLU A 31 8.39 7.86 -6.71
CA GLU A 31 8.72 9.20 -7.22
C GLU A 31 8.22 9.40 -8.65
N GLN A 32 8.48 8.45 -9.56
CA GLN A 32 8.02 8.53 -10.95
C GLN A 32 6.49 8.56 -11.08
N LEU A 33 5.79 7.88 -10.16
CA LEU A 33 4.34 7.83 -10.16
C LEU A 33 3.69 8.96 -9.36
N THR A 34 4.47 9.84 -8.72
CA THR A 34 3.94 10.97 -7.96
C THR A 34 4.03 12.25 -8.79
N GLY A 35 2.87 12.84 -9.12
CA GLY A 35 2.75 14.04 -9.95
C GLY A 35 1.29 14.52 -10.01
N ASP A 36 1.09 15.84 -10.19
CA ASP A 36 -0.24 16.49 -10.33
C ASP A 36 -1.27 16.16 -9.23
N GLY A 37 -0.82 15.95 -7.99
CA GLY A 37 -1.70 15.62 -6.86
C GLY A 37 -2.15 14.15 -6.80
N GLU A 38 -1.61 13.30 -7.66
CA GLU A 38 -1.73 11.85 -7.63
C GLU A 38 -0.38 11.20 -7.26
N GLY A 39 -0.39 10.04 -6.60
CA GLY A 39 0.86 9.38 -6.20
C GLY A 39 0.80 8.62 -4.89
N VAL A 40 1.98 8.44 -4.28
CA VAL A 40 2.15 7.65 -3.06
C VAL A 40 2.62 8.56 -1.93
N GLU A 41 1.83 8.64 -0.86
CA GLU A 41 2.20 9.35 0.37
C GLU A 41 2.59 8.34 1.45
N ILE A 42 3.77 8.53 2.06
CA ILE A 42 4.26 7.70 3.17
C ILE A 42 3.88 8.39 4.49
N LEU A 43 2.96 7.78 5.25
CA LEU A 43 2.48 8.33 6.51
C LEU A 43 3.32 7.90 7.71
N VAL A 44 3.73 6.63 7.73
CA VAL A 44 4.51 6.03 8.82
C VAL A 44 5.57 5.15 8.19
N ASN A 45 6.81 5.24 8.70
CA ASN A 45 7.92 4.39 8.31
C ASN A 45 8.83 4.17 9.53
N GLU A 46 8.50 3.18 10.35
CA GLU A 46 9.19 2.93 11.61
C GLU A 46 9.59 1.46 11.74
N PRO A 47 10.75 1.18 12.38
CA PRO A 47 11.11 -0.17 12.74
C PRO A 47 10.14 -0.69 13.81
N TYR A 48 9.76 -1.96 13.73
CA TYR A 48 8.96 -2.63 14.75
C TYR A 48 9.65 -3.92 15.21
N ASP A 49 9.41 -4.27 16.46
CA ASP A 49 9.85 -5.52 17.08
C ASP A 49 8.67 -6.14 17.80
N ASN A 50 8.19 -7.28 17.33
CA ASN A 50 7.12 -8.05 17.96
C ASN A 50 7.59 -9.46 18.33
N SER A 51 8.89 -9.61 18.64
CA SER A 51 9.47 -10.93 18.94
C SER A 51 8.88 -11.59 20.20
N ASP A 52 8.52 -10.78 21.19
CA ASP A 52 7.82 -11.15 22.43
C ASP A 52 6.29 -11.29 22.27
N GLY A 53 5.73 -10.84 21.13
CA GLY A 53 4.30 -10.92 20.82
C GLY A 53 3.43 -9.91 21.56
N HIS A 54 4.00 -8.79 22.02
CA HIS A 54 3.23 -7.73 22.68
C HIS A 54 2.27 -7.00 21.72
N MET A 55 2.58 -6.98 20.41
CA MET A 55 1.70 -6.41 19.39
C MET A 55 0.66 -7.45 18.99
N GLY A 56 -0.60 -7.19 19.36
CA GLY A 56 -1.76 -8.03 19.06
C GLY A 56 -2.30 -7.82 17.63
N VAL A 57 -3.58 -7.47 17.52
CA VAL A 57 -4.21 -7.15 16.23
C VAL A 57 -3.96 -5.69 15.88
N SER A 58 -3.51 -5.42 14.65
CA SER A 58 -3.39 -4.05 14.15
C SER A 58 -4.76 -3.36 14.15
N THR A 59 -4.86 -2.23 14.83
CA THR A 59 -6.09 -1.40 14.85
C THR A 59 -6.43 -0.82 13.48
N VAL A 60 -5.45 -0.76 12.58
CA VAL A 60 -5.61 -0.18 11.23
C VAL A 60 -6.01 -1.25 10.23
N SER A 61 -5.30 -2.39 10.20
CA SER A 61 -5.52 -3.41 9.16
C SER A 61 -6.48 -4.52 9.60
N GLY A 62 -6.72 -4.69 10.90
CA GLY A 62 -7.50 -5.79 11.46
C GLY A 62 -6.77 -7.14 11.44
N TRP A 63 -5.50 -7.17 11.00
CA TRP A 63 -4.68 -8.39 10.93
C TRP A 63 -3.80 -8.53 12.17
N VAL A 64 -3.53 -9.78 12.56
CA VAL A 64 -2.58 -10.11 13.64
C VAL A 64 -1.18 -9.72 13.21
N VAL A 65 -0.48 -8.93 14.03
CA VAL A 65 0.90 -8.54 13.76
C VAL A 65 1.80 -9.79 13.90
N PRO A 66 2.63 -10.12 12.89
CA PRO A 66 3.51 -11.28 12.97
C PRO A 66 4.51 -11.14 14.12
N ARG A 67 4.91 -12.27 14.72
CA ARG A 67 5.85 -12.32 15.85
C ARG A 67 7.30 -12.25 15.36
N ASN A 68 7.69 -11.11 14.80
CA ASN A 68 9.01 -10.89 14.23
C ASN A 68 9.45 -9.42 14.35
N LYS A 69 10.68 -9.15 13.91
CA LYS A 69 11.22 -7.80 13.76
C LYS A 69 11.19 -7.41 12.29
N GLY A 70 10.95 -6.14 12.00
CA GLY A 70 10.95 -5.64 10.63
C GLY A 70 10.68 -4.15 10.52
N GLN A 71 10.34 -3.72 9.31
CA GLN A 71 9.96 -2.34 9.01
C GLN A 71 8.46 -2.27 8.78
N TYR A 72 7.78 -1.35 9.46
CA TYR A 72 6.37 -1.05 9.24
C TYR A 72 6.23 0.22 8.41
N THR A 73 5.48 0.12 7.30
CA THR A 73 5.15 1.28 6.47
C THR A 73 3.66 1.39 6.25
N ARG A 74 3.12 2.60 6.41
CA ARG A 74 1.73 2.92 6.06
C ARG A 74 1.75 3.94 4.93
N LYS A 75 1.12 3.59 3.80
CA LYS A 75 1.10 4.43 2.60
C LYS A 75 -0.33 4.71 2.13
N HIS A 76 -0.58 5.93 1.70
CA HIS A 76 -1.80 6.32 0.99
C HIS A 76 -1.51 6.41 -0.51
N TYR A 77 -2.38 5.81 -1.32
CA TYR A 77 -2.29 5.84 -2.77
C TYR A 77 -3.41 6.71 -3.32
N TYR A 78 -3.05 7.82 -3.94
CA TYR A 78 -3.99 8.71 -4.63
C TYR A 78 -4.04 8.32 -6.11
N CYS A 79 -5.15 7.74 -6.53
CA CYS A 79 -5.34 7.27 -7.91
C CYS A 79 -6.65 7.84 -8.46
N LYS A 80 -6.59 9.01 -9.09
CA LYS A 80 -7.78 9.65 -9.71
C LYS A 80 -7.86 9.36 -11.20
N SER A 81 -6.80 9.61 -11.95
CA SER A 81 -6.71 9.38 -13.40
C SER A 81 -6.08 8.03 -13.77
N LYS A 82 -5.40 7.37 -12.81
CA LYS A 82 -4.70 6.09 -13.03
C LYS A 82 -5.58 4.83 -12.94
N ILE A 83 -6.88 4.99 -12.68
CA ILE A 83 -7.84 3.88 -12.62
C ILE A 83 -8.71 3.82 -13.88
N PRO A 84 -9.04 2.61 -14.38
CA PRO A 84 -9.94 2.46 -15.53
C PRO A 84 -11.30 3.12 -15.28
N GLY A 85 -11.89 3.71 -16.33
CA GLY A 85 -13.13 4.50 -16.24
C GLY A 85 -14.32 3.75 -15.63
N PHE A 86 -14.41 2.43 -15.80
CA PHE A 86 -15.48 1.62 -15.17
C PHE A 86 -15.34 1.56 -13.64
N VAL A 87 -14.10 1.58 -13.11
CA VAL A 87 -13.84 1.62 -11.66
C VAL A 87 -14.22 2.99 -11.12
N SER A 88 -13.80 4.06 -11.81
CA SER A 88 -14.16 5.43 -11.44
C SER A 88 -15.67 5.66 -11.46
N ALA A 89 -16.37 5.13 -12.47
CA ALA A 89 -17.83 5.17 -12.55
C ALA A 89 -18.52 4.43 -11.40
N LEU A 90 -17.97 3.30 -10.94
CA LEU A 90 -18.49 2.60 -9.76
C LEU A 90 -18.36 3.45 -8.50
N TYR A 91 -17.21 4.11 -8.29
CA TYR A 91 -17.02 5.03 -7.17
C TYR A 91 -17.93 6.27 -7.27
N GLY A 92 -18.12 6.82 -8.46
CA GLY A 92 -19.07 7.91 -8.71
C GLY A 92 -20.53 7.49 -8.47
N ALA A 93 -20.91 6.26 -8.84
CA ALA A 93 -22.23 5.71 -8.62
C ALA A 93 -22.51 5.39 -7.14
N VAL A 94 -21.51 4.91 -6.40
CA VAL A 94 -21.60 4.69 -4.95
C VAL A 94 -21.63 6.03 -4.19
N GLY A 95 -20.86 7.03 -4.63
CA GLY A 95 -20.92 8.40 -4.09
C GLY A 95 -22.21 9.16 -4.42
N GLY A 96 -22.91 8.78 -5.50
CA GLY A 96 -24.20 9.36 -5.91
C GLY A 96 -25.40 8.95 -5.04
N LEU A 97 -25.27 7.90 -4.23
CA LEU A 97 -26.28 7.49 -3.24
C LEU A 97 -25.99 8.03 -1.83
N GLY A 98 -24.82 8.65 -1.63
CA GLY A 98 -24.40 9.30 -0.38
C GLY A 98 -24.18 10.80 -0.59
N GLY A 99 -25.18 11.51 -1.10
CA GLY A 99 -25.13 12.97 -1.14
C GLY A 99 -24.89 13.56 0.24
N ALA A 100 -24.03 14.59 0.30
CA ALA A 100 -23.90 15.57 1.39
C ALA A 100 -22.85 15.37 2.50
N LEU A 101 -21.65 14.86 2.21
CA LEU A 101 -20.43 15.26 2.92
C LEU A 101 -19.31 15.35 1.87
N GLY A 102 -18.89 16.50 1.36
CA GLY A 102 -18.56 17.70 2.12
C GLY A 102 -17.05 17.79 2.29
N GLY A 103 -16.35 18.08 1.18
CA GLY A 103 -15.05 18.75 1.23
C GLY A 103 -13.80 17.89 1.07
N ARG A 104 -13.00 18.30 0.08
CA ARG A 104 -11.54 18.18 -0.01
C ARG A 104 -10.99 16.82 -0.44
N TYR A 105 -10.89 16.68 -1.75
CA TYR A 105 -9.72 16.09 -2.39
C TYR A 105 -8.85 17.21 -2.97
#